data_AF-A0A8T4D806-F1
#
_entry.id   AF-A0A8T4D806-F1
#
_cell.length_a   1.000
_cell.length_b   1.000
_cell.length_c   1.000
_cell.angle_alpha   90.00
_cell.angle_beta   90.00
_cell.angle_gamma   90.00
#
_symmetry.space_group_name_H-M   'P 1'
#
loop_
_entity.id
_entity.type
_entity.pdbx_description
1 polymer ?
#
loop_
_entity_poly.entity_id
_entity_poly.type
_entity_poly.pdbx_seq_one_letter_code
_entity_poly.pdbx_strand_id
1 'polypeptide(L)'
;MIIELPVQRIVTINSGLTEMLCALGCEDRIVGRDESSTLPPSVLQKPVVGTNSYEPNVEVILELEPDIVFADSMLPYATEKYEQLQDSGIPVFIADPTDPEPTAHSNETLIDFSCKLISKLAEIVDEEQTADEYTTFVQYYNDLVKERIETLTPEERPKVMMEWYEPYYTFVTPGLDQAGGINIAENQTIYAPHLSAEFVVEQNPDVIIRAIMSNAHDEADFIEIRNEILSRTEISGVNAVINENVYIYDFAIRGGVRCVVGHLYWAKWCQPELFADIDPAAVNAEINQMFFGTDIPGVFAYP
;
A
#
# COMPACT_ATOMS: atom_id res chain seq x y z
N MET A 1 17.65 22.12 -2.77
CA MET A 1 16.57 23.02 -2.36
C MET A 1 16.67 23.18 -0.85
N ILE A 2 16.35 24.35 -0.30
CA ILE A 2 16.45 24.61 1.15
C ILE A 2 15.02 24.56 1.70
N ILE A 3 14.80 23.77 2.75
CA ILE A 3 13.54 23.73 3.50
C ILE A 3 13.76 24.55 4.77
N GLU A 4 12.89 25.52 5.05
CA GLU A 4 12.91 26.25 6.31
C GLU A 4 12.13 25.46 7.37
N LEU A 5 12.78 25.21 8.51
CA LEU A 5 12.16 24.53 9.64
C LEU A 5 11.63 25.55 10.68
N PRO A 6 10.51 25.25 11.37
CA PRO A 6 9.71 24.04 11.22
C PRO A 6 8.75 24.12 10.01
N VAL A 7 8.56 23.03 9.28
CA VAL A 7 7.55 22.94 8.22
C VAL A 7 6.16 23.11 8.83
N GLN A 8 5.36 24.06 8.32
CA GLN A 8 4.02 24.39 8.85
C GLN A 8 2.88 24.20 7.84
N ARG A 9 3.15 24.30 6.53
CA ARG A 9 2.14 24.24 5.47
C ARG A 9 2.50 23.15 4.47
N ILE A 10 1.81 22.02 4.59
CA ILE A 10 2.10 20.80 3.84
C ILE A 10 1.00 20.54 2.81
N VAL A 11 1.40 20.33 1.56
CA VAL A 11 0.52 19.68 0.57
C VAL A 11 1.00 18.25 0.37
N THR A 12 0.07 17.30 0.36
CA THR A 12 0.36 15.86 0.15
C THR A 12 -0.49 15.31 -0.98
N ILE A 13 0.12 14.65 -1.97
CA ILE A 13 -0.55 14.19 -3.19
C ILE A 13 -0.34 12.68 -3.38
N ASN A 14 -0.52 11.91 -2.30
CA ASN A 14 -0.51 10.45 -2.28
C ASN A 14 -1.09 9.95 -0.94
N SER A 15 -2.01 8.97 -0.96
CA SER A 15 -2.67 8.46 0.25
C SER A 15 -1.69 7.95 1.32
N GLY A 16 -0.66 7.20 0.91
CA GLY A 16 0.34 6.67 1.84
C GLY A 16 1.17 7.76 2.51
N LEU A 17 1.55 8.80 1.76
CA LEU A 17 2.26 9.97 2.31
C LEU A 17 1.38 10.77 3.26
N THR A 18 0.11 10.97 2.89
CA THR A 18 -0.86 11.64 3.76
C THR A 18 -1.01 10.91 5.09
N GLU A 19 -1.16 9.59 5.06
CA GLU A 19 -1.26 8.77 6.28
C GLU A 19 0.00 8.83 7.13
N MET A 20 1.18 8.70 6.53
CA MET A 20 2.45 8.78 7.26
C MET A 20 2.65 10.15 7.91
N LEU A 21 2.32 11.24 7.21
CA LEU A 21 2.41 12.59 7.77
C LEU A 21 1.39 12.81 8.89
N CYS A 22 0.17 12.26 8.76
CA CYS A 22 -0.81 12.30 9.87
C CYS A 22 -0.31 11.49 11.08
N ALA A 23 0.27 10.31 10.84
CA ALA A 23 0.86 9.48 11.88
C ALA A 23 2.01 10.18 12.62
N LEU A 24 2.79 11.00 11.92
CA LEU A 24 3.83 11.86 12.49
C LEU A 24 3.28 13.10 13.21
N GLY A 25 1.96 13.25 13.37
CA GLY A 25 1.35 14.40 14.03
C GLY A 25 1.26 15.67 13.16
N CYS A 26 1.48 15.55 11.84
CA CYS A 26 1.45 16.70 10.92
C CYS A 26 0.05 17.03 10.38
N GLU A 27 -1.02 16.40 10.87
CA GLU A 27 -2.36 16.54 10.32
C GLU A 27 -2.85 18.01 10.26
N ASP A 28 -2.58 18.78 11.31
CA ASP A 28 -2.93 20.21 11.38
C ASP A 28 -2.10 21.06 10.40
N ARG A 29 -0.90 20.59 10.03
CA ARG A 29 -0.01 21.23 9.06
C ARG A 29 -0.39 20.94 7.61
N ILE A 30 -1.20 19.90 7.36
CA ILE A 30 -1.70 19.60 6.02
C ILE A 30 -2.73 20.65 5.62
N VAL A 31 -2.44 21.39 4.55
CA VAL A 31 -3.29 22.45 3.97
C VAL A 31 -3.95 22.04 2.66
N GLY A 32 -3.53 20.93 2.05
CA GLY A 32 -4.13 20.37 0.85
C GLY A 32 -3.77 18.91 0.64
N ARG A 33 -4.69 18.15 0.05
CA ARG A 33 -4.55 16.72 -0.23
C ARG A 33 -4.96 16.35 -1.65
N ASP A 34 -4.55 15.20 -2.19
CA ASP A 34 -5.20 14.63 -3.36
C ASP A 34 -6.56 14.00 -3.03
N GLU A 35 -7.34 13.69 -4.06
CA GLU A 35 -8.68 13.12 -3.94
C GLU A 35 -8.68 11.75 -3.26
N SER A 36 -7.68 10.91 -3.54
CA SER A 36 -7.58 9.53 -3.03
C SER A 36 -7.05 9.42 -1.58
N SER A 37 -6.53 10.52 -1.03
CA SER A 37 -6.15 10.61 0.38
C SER A 37 -7.39 10.78 1.27
N THR A 38 -7.97 9.68 1.75
CA THR A 38 -9.21 9.70 2.55
C THR A 38 -9.02 9.42 4.03
N LEU A 39 -7.80 9.06 4.45
CA LEU A 39 -7.49 8.56 5.78
C LEU A 39 -6.32 9.33 6.44
N PRO A 40 -6.38 9.58 7.76
CA PRO A 40 -7.55 9.39 8.64
C PRO A 40 -8.73 10.30 8.22
N PRO A 41 -10.00 9.97 8.53
CA PRO A 41 -11.17 10.67 7.99
C PRO A 41 -11.20 12.19 8.21
N SER A 42 -10.46 12.69 9.20
CA SER A 42 -10.29 14.11 9.48
C SER A 42 -9.62 14.88 8.32
N VAL A 43 -8.80 14.24 7.49
CA VAL A 43 -8.19 14.88 6.30
C VAL A 43 -9.21 15.21 5.21
N LEU A 44 -10.43 14.64 5.27
CA LEU A 44 -11.49 14.95 4.31
C LEU A 44 -11.95 16.41 4.37
N GLN A 45 -11.66 17.13 5.46
CA GLN A 45 -11.93 18.57 5.57
C GLN A 45 -10.89 19.44 4.85
N LYS A 46 -9.77 18.87 4.41
CA LYS A 46 -8.71 19.60 3.71
C LYS A 46 -9.09 19.78 2.23
N PRO A 47 -8.75 20.92 1.60
CA PRO A 47 -8.94 21.14 0.18
C PRO A 47 -8.32 20.04 -0.69
N VAL A 48 -9.03 19.65 -1.74
CA VAL A 48 -8.50 18.74 -2.77
C VAL A 48 -7.69 19.56 -3.77
N VAL A 49 -6.44 19.18 -4.00
CA VAL A 49 -5.47 19.88 -4.86
C VAL A 49 -5.11 19.10 -6.12
N GLY A 50 -5.82 18.01 -6.42
CA GLY A 50 -5.59 17.16 -7.59
C GLY A 50 -6.21 15.78 -7.43
N THR A 51 -6.35 15.05 -8.53
CA THR A 51 -6.84 13.66 -8.51
C THR A 51 -5.78 12.73 -7.89
N ASN A 52 -4.53 12.91 -8.27
CA ASN A 52 -3.34 12.15 -7.86
C ASN A 52 -2.07 12.93 -8.28
N SER A 53 -0.89 12.36 -8.01
CA SER A 53 0.40 12.98 -8.37
C SER A 53 0.62 13.21 -9.87
N TYR A 54 -0.05 12.47 -10.78
CA TYR A 54 0.01 12.74 -12.22
C TYR A 54 -0.91 13.91 -12.64
N GLU A 55 -1.98 14.15 -11.88
CA GLU A 55 -2.98 15.17 -12.15
C GLU A 55 -3.12 16.22 -11.03
N PRO A 56 -2.05 16.91 -10.60
CA PRO A 56 -2.17 17.99 -9.63
C PRO A 56 -2.82 19.23 -10.27
N ASN A 57 -3.46 20.03 -9.42
CA ASN A 57 -3.94 21.38 -9.72
C ASN A 57 -2.93 22.37 -9.14
N VAL A 58 -1.94 22.75 -9.97
CA VAL A 58 -0.84 23.62 -9.56
C VAL A 58 -1.34 24.97 -9.06
N GLU A 59 -2.34 25.58 -9.71
CA GLU A 59 -2.88 26.89 -9.28
C GLU A 59 -3.40 26.83 -7.84
N VAL A 60 -4.21 25.82 -7.51
CA VAL A 60 -4.73 25.64 -6.14
C VAL A 60 -3.59 25.34 -5.15
N ILE A 61 -2.58 24.56 -5.55
CA ILE A 61 -1.40 24.31 -4.70
C ILE A 61 -0.70 25.62 -4.37
N LEU A 62 -0.46 26.49 -5.37
CA LEU A 62 0.20 27.78 -5.17
C LEU A 62 -0.62 28.73 -4.28
N GLU A 63 -1.95 28.74 -4.43
CA GLU A 63 -2.86 29.53 -3.59
C GLU A 63 -2.82 29.13 -2.11
N LEU A 64 -2.47 27.87 -1.82
CA LEU A 64 -2.31 27.39 -0.45
C LEU A 64 -0.97 27.77 0.16
N GLU A 65 -0.05 28.42 -0.58
CA GLU A 65 1.25 28.87 -0.10
C GLU A 65 1.98 27.80 0.75
N PRO A 66 2.22 26.57 0.24
CA PRO A 66 2.84 25.51 1.01
C PRO A 66 4.35 25.73 1.17
N ASP A 67 4.88 25.27 2.29
CA ASP A 67 6.33 25.19 2.53
C ASP A 67 6.95 24.01 1.75
N ILE A 68 6.14 22.98 1.47
CA ILE A 68 6.56 21.76 0.77
C ILE A 68 5.37 21.01 0.17
N VAL A 69 5.60 20.34 -0.96
CA VAL A 69 4.72 19.36 -1.58
C VAL A 69 5.33 17.96 -1.45
N PHE A 70 4.61 17.03 -0.87
CA PHE A 70 4.95 15.60 -0.88
C PHE A 70 4.14 14.90 -1.98
N ALA A 71 4.83 14.19 -2.88
CA ALA A 71 4.23 13.48 -4.00
C ALA A 71 4.95 12.15 -4.24
N ASP A 72 4.39 11.28 -5.08
CA ASP A 72 5.05 10.05 -5.51
C ASP A 72 5.72 10.21 -6.90
N SER A 73 6.31 9.12 -7.39
CA SER A 73 7.03 9.09 -8.67
C SER A 73 6.15 9.36 -9.91
N MET A 74 4.82 9.48 -9.77
CA MET A 74 3.97 9.91 -10.89
C MET A 74 4.13 11.39 -11.24
N LEU A 75 4.45 12.25 -10.25
CA LEU A 75 4.51 13.70 -10.47
C LEU A 75 5.58 14.11 -11.51
N PRO A 76 6.81 13.58 -11.48
CA PRO A 76 7.80 13.87 -12.53
C PRO A 76 7.36 13.52 -13.96
N TYR A 77 6.45 12.54 -14.14
CA TYR A 77 5.88 12.21 -15.45
C TYR A 77 4.83 13.22 -15.92
N ALA A 78 4.25 14.01 -15.02
CA ALA A 78 3.43 15.18 -15.33
C ALA A 78 4.32 16.41 -15.58
N THR A 79 5.24 16.30 -16.54
CA THR A 79 6.41 17.18 -16.70
C THR A 79 6.10 18.66 -16.61
N GLU A 80 5.10 19.16 -17.34
CA GLU A 80 4.72 20.59 -17.32
C GLU A 80 4.30 21.05 -15.92
N LYS A 81 3.51 20.25 -15.20
CA LYS A 81 3.01 20.58 -13.87
C LYS A 81 4.14 20.51 -12.83
N TYR A 82 5.03 19.53 -12.97
CA TYR A 82 6.19 19.40 -12.10
C TYR A 82 7.15 20.57 -12.28
N GLU A 83 7.46 20.96 -13.51
CA GLU A 83 8.29 22.14 -13.82
C GLU A 83 7.68 23.42 -13.25
N GLN A 84 6.36 23.63 -13.38
CA GLN A 84 5.68 24.79 -12.79
C GLN A 84 5.83 24.86 -11.26
N LEU A 85 5.69 23.73 -10.56
CA LEU A 85 5.91 23.68 -9.11
C LEU A 85 7.36 23.99 -8.75
N GLN A 86 8.33 23.45 -9.49
CA GLN A 86 9.75 23.73 -9.27
C GLN A 86 10.11 25.20 -9.54
N ASP A 87 9.62 25.77 -10.63
CA ASP A 87 9.85 27.16 -11.02
C ASP A 87 9.21 28.17 -10.05
N SER A 88 8.16 27.77 -9.34
CA SER A 88 7.55 28.57 -8.27
C SER A 88 8.44 28.71 -7.02
N GLY A 89 9.49 27.89 -6.93
CA GLY A 89 10.42 27.85 -5.79
C GLY A 89 9.92 27.02 -4.62
N ILE A 90 8.77 26.36 -4.73
CA ILE A 90 8.23 25.47 -3.69
C ILE A 90 9.02 24.16 -3.67
N PRO A 91 9.53 23.75 -2.49
CA PRO A 91 10.13 22.43 -2.33
C PRO A 91 9.17 21.29 -2.66
N VAL A 92 9.64 20.33 -3.47
CA VAL A 92 8.92 19.09 -3.78
C VAL A 92 9.73 17.89 -3.31
N PHE A 93 9.14 17.06 -2.45
CA PHE A 93 9.66 15.75 -2.07
C PHE A 93 8.95 14.68 -2.90
N ILE A 94 9.75 13.83 -3.56
CA ILE A 94 9.26 12.68 -4.32
C ILE A 94 9.56 11.41 -3.53
N ALA A 95 8.50 10.71 -3.13
CA ALA A 95 8.60 9.35 -2.63
C ALA A 95 8.68 8.38 -3.81
N ASP A 96 9.90 7.90 -4.08
CA ASP A 96 10.13 6.89 -5.09
C ASP A 96 10.43 5.56 -4.40
N PRO A 97 9.55 4.53 -4.50
CA PRO A 97 9.84 3.19 -4.01
C PRO A 97 11.04 2.55 -4.71
N THR A 98 11.50 3.17 -5.80
CA THR A 98 12.68 2.77 -6.54
C THR A 98 13.94 3.60 -6.20
N ASP A 99 13.97 4.43 -5.15
CA ASP A 99 15.16 5.24 -4.81
C ASP A 99 15.73 4.96 -3.39
N PRO A 100 17.01 4.55 -3.26
CA PRO A 100 17.97 4.28 -4.34
C PRO A 100 17.62 3.00 -5.09
N GLU A 101 17.76 3.01 -6.41
CA GLU A 101 17.41 1.93 -7.35
C GLU A 101 17.33 0.56 -6.66
N PRO A 102 16.16 -0.11 -6.60
CA PRO A 102 16.04 -1.49 -6.18
C PRO A 102 16.77 -2.27 -7.26
N THR A 103 18.08 -2.41 -7.05
CA THR A 103 18.89 -3.33 -7.82
C THR A 103 18.18 -4.68 -7.71
N ALA A 104 18.25 -5.51 -8.75
CA ALA A 104 17.65 -6.85 -8.78
C ALA A 104 18.16 -7.81 -7.66
N HIS A 105 18.86 -7.30 -6.65
CA HIS A 105 19.45 -7.95 -5.49
C HIS A 105 19.09 -7.26 -4.15
N SER A 106 18.19 -6.27 -4.11
CA SER A 106 17.76 -5.69 -2.83
C SER A 106 16.85 -6.66 -2.10
N ASN A 107 17.31 -7.20 -0.96
CA ASN A 107 16.49 -7.97 -0.01
C ASN A 107 15.50 -7.09 0.78
N GLU A 108 15.21 -5.88 0.29
CA GLU A 108 14.38 -4.92 1.01
C GLU A 108 12.91 -5.27 0.82
N THR A 109 12.22 -5.38 1.94
CA THR A 109 10.78 -5.62 2.01
C THR A 109 10.02 -4.30 1.80
N LEU A 110 8.72 -4.39 1.52
CA LEU A 110 7.85 -3.21 1.54
C LEU A 110 7.88 -2.51 2.91
N ILE A 111 8.06 -3.28 3.99
CA ILE A 111 8.16 -2.74 5.35
C ILE A 111 9.45 -1.97 5.53
N ASP A 112 10.58 -2.47 5.02
CA ASP A 112 11.86 -1.74 5.06
C ASP A 112 11.79 -0.41 4.31
N PHE A 113 11.16 -0.41 3.13
CA PHE A 113 10.89 0.82 2.39
C PHE A 113 10.03 1.78 3.21
N SER A 114 8.94 1.28 3.81
CA SER A 114 8.06 2.09 4.63
C SER A 114 8.77 2.74 5.82
N CYS A 115 9.66 2.02 6.50
CA CYS A 115 10.39 2.55 7.65
C CYS A 115 11.39 3.61 7.23
N LYS A 116 12.11 3.38 6.12
CA LYS A 116 13.00 4.41 5.56
C LYS A 116 12.24 5.66 5.14
N LEU A 117 11.07 5.49 4.51
CA LEU A 117 10.26 6.60 4.05
C LEU A 117 9.78 7.44 5.24
N ILE A 118 9.15 6.82 6.25
CA ILE A 118 8.64 7.58 7.39
C ILE A 118 9.77 8.23 8.21
N SER A 119 10.95 7.60 8.34
CA SER A 119 12.11 8.24 8.96
C SER A 119 12.55 9.49 8.20
N LYS A 120 12.62 9.44 6.86
CA LYS A 120 12.93 10.62 6.03
C LYS A 120 11.86 11.71 6.17
N LEU A 121 10.59 11.34 6.20
CA LEU A 121 9.50 12.29 6.40
C LEU A 121 9.62 12.97 7.77
N ALA A 122 9.93 12.19 8.82
CA ALA A 122 10.09 12.67 10.17
C ALA A 122 11.25 13.65 10.33
N GLU A 123 12.38 13.41 9.67
CA GLU A 123 13.51 14.37 9.60
C GLU A 123 13.09 15.70 8.94
N ILE A 124 12.21 15.66 7.94
CA ILE A 124 11.72 16.87 7.25
C ILE A 124 10.76 17.66 8.13
N VAL A 125 9.95 16.98 8.94
CA VAL A 125 8.89 17.60 9.75
C VAL A 125 9.24 17.79 11.23
N ASP A 126 10.45 17.39 11.67
CA ASP A 126 10.97 17.46 13.04
C ASP A 126 10.16 16.58 14.03
N GLU A 127 9.88 15.33 13.64
CA GLU A 127 9.01 14.37 14.38
C GLU A 127 9.61 12.95 14.49
N GLU A 128 10.93 12.85 14.68
CA GLU A 128 11.68 11.58 14.59
C GLU A 128 11.27 10.53 15.64
N GLN A 129 10.86 10.95 16.83
CA GLN A 129 10.45 10.01 17.88
C GLN A 129 9.27 9.13 17.44
N THR A 130 8.30 9.70 16.73
CA THR A 130 7.12 8.97 16.26
C THR A 130 7.48 7.96 15.16
N ALA A 131 8.48 8.27 14.34
CA ALA A 131 9.00 7.34 13.33
C ALA A 131 9.72 6.13 13.97
N ASP A 132 10.41 6.32 15.09
CA ASP A 132 11.05 5.22 15.83
C ASP A 132 10.00 4.26 16.44
N GLU A 133 8.91 4.81 16.98
CA GLU A 133 7.78 4.03 17.52
C GLU A 133 7.10 3.22 16.41
N TYR A 134 6.84 3.84 15.25
CA TYR A 134 6.33 3.15 14.06
C TYR A 134 7.25 2.04 13.59
N THR A 135 8.53 2.34 13.41
CA THR A 135 9.52 1.37 12.91
C THR A 135 9.61 0.19 13.85
N THR A 136 9.66 0.42 15.16
CA THR A 136 9.68 -0.66 16.15
C THR A 136 8.46 -1.57 16.03
N PHE A 137 7.27 -0.98 15.86
CA PHE A 137 6.02 -1.72 15.74
C PHE A 137 5.99 -2.61 14.48
N VAL A 138 6.27 -2.03 13.30
CA VAL A 138 6.13 -2.78 12.04
C VAL A 138 7.26 -3.79 11.83
N GLN A 139 8.47 -3.54 12.35
CA GLN A 139 9.57 -4.52 12.28
C GLN A 139 9.31 -5.75 13.14
N TYR A 140 8.65 -5.60 14.29
CA TYR A 140 8.27 -6.76 15.11
C TYR A 140 7.48 -7.80 14.30
N TYR A 141 6.46 -7.34 13.56
CA TYR A 141 5.64 -8.22 12.73
C TYR A 141 6.38 -8.71 11.48
N ASN A 142 7.21 -7.87 10.87
CA ASN A 142 8.04 -8.28 9.72
C ASN A 142 9.01 -9.41 10.10
N ASP A 143 9.70 -9.28 11.23
CA ASP A 143 10.61 -10.30 11.74
C ASP A 143 9.86 -11.58 12.13
N LEU A 144 8.68 -11.45 12.72
CA LEU A 144 7.81 -12.58 13.04
C LEU A 144 7.39 -13.35 11.79
N VAL A 145 6.98 -12.67 10.71
CA VAL A 145 6.64 -13.34 9.44
C VAL A 145 7.87 -14.06 8.90
N LYS A 146 9.01 -13.35 8.82
CA LYS A 146 10.27 -13.90 8.30
C LYS A 146 10.69 -15.16 9.06
N GLU A 147 10.67 -15.14 10.38
CA GLU A 147 11.02 -16.30 11.22
C GLU A 147 10.11 -17.50 10.93
N ARG A 148 8.80 -17.28 10.82
CA ARG A 148 7.83 -18.36 10.63
C ARG A 148 7.91 -19.00 9.25
N ILE A 149 8.25 -18.24 8.21
CA ILE A 149 8.32 -18.75 6.83
C ILE A 149 9.73 -19.24 6.43
N GLU A 150 10.75 -19.00 7.25
CA GLU A 150 12.15 -19.31 6.91
C GLU A 150 12.37 -20.80 6.61
N THR A 151 11.63 -21.68 7.28
CA THR A 151 11.77 -23.14 7.16
C THR A 151 10.98 -23.74 6.00
N LEU A 152 10.13 -22.96 5.33
CA LEU A 152 9.30 -23.46 4.24
C LEU A 152 10.14 -23.88 3.04
N THR A 153 9.92 -25.10 2.54
CA THR A 153 10.43 -25.53 1.24
C THR A 153 9.62 -24.90 0.11
N PRO A 154 10.12 -24.88 -1.14
CA PRO A 154 9.35 -24.39 -2.28
C PRO A 154 8.01 -25.10 -2.47
N GLU A 155 7.91 -26.39 -2.14
CA GLU A 155 6.69 -27.19 -2.26
C GLU A 155 5.64 -26.89 -1.19
N GLU A 156 6.06 -26.30 -0.07
CA GLU A 156 5.17 -25.89 1.03
C GLU A 156 4.60 -24.47 0.84
N ARG A 157 5.08 -23.74 -0.17
CA ARG A 157 4.57 -22.42 -0.53
C ARG A 157 3.43 -22.56 -1.56
N PRO A 158 2.21 -22.06 -1.28
CA PRO A 158 1.12 -22.13 -2.24
C PRO A 158 1.41 -21.26 -3.46
N LYS A 159 0.90 -21.68 -4.61
CA LYS A 159 0.82 -20.82 -5.78
C LYS A 159 -0.30 -19.81 -5.61
N VAL A 160 -0.01 -18.54 -5.85
CA VAL A 160 -0.94 -17.44 -5.64
C VAL A 160 -1.12 -16.66 -6.93
N MET A 161 -2.39 -16.45 -7.30
CA MET A 161 -2.76 -15.50 -8.34
C MET A 161 -3.15 -14.18 -7.68
N MET A 162 -2.37 -13.14 -7.96
CA MET A 162 -2.72 -11.77 -7.60
C MET A 162 -3.61 -11.16 -8.69
N GLU A 163 -4.63 -10.43 -8.30
CA GLU A 163 -5.42 -9.58 -9.18
C GLU A 163 -5.44 -8.15 -8.64
N TRP A 164 -5.27 -7.16 -9.52
CA TRP A 164 -5.31 -5.76 -9.15
C TRP A 164 -6.75 -5.23 -9.20
N TYR A 165 -7.05 -4.19 -10.01
CA TYR A 165 -8.40 -3.60 -10.10
C TYR A 165 -9.28 -4.16 -11.24
N GLU A 166 -8.75 -4.98 -12.15
CA GLU A 166 -9.50 -5.65 -13.25
C GLU A 166 -9.27 -7.18 -13.28
N PRO A 167 -10.27 -8.01 -13.62
CA PRO A 167 -10.10 -9.47 -13.70
C PRO A 167 -8.88 -9.86 -14.53
N TYR A 168 -8.08 -10.80 -14.01
CA TYR A 168 -6.83 -11.30 -14.60
C TYR A 168 -5.73 -10.26 -14.84
N TYR A 169 -5.97 -8.98 -14.56
CA TYR A 169 -4.94 -7.95 -14.55
C TYR A 169 -4.14 -8.08 -13.27
N THR A 170 -2.86 -8.40 -13.40
CA THR A 170 -1.97 -8.70 -12.28
C THR A 170 -0.76 -7.78 -12.30
N PHE A 171 0.09 -7.94 -11.30
CA PHE A 171 1.35 -7.25 -11.17
C PHE A 171 2.39 -8.22 -10.63
N VAL A 172 3.60 -8.15 -11.19
CA VAL A 172 4.79 -8.85 -10.70
C VAL A 172 5.13 -8.19 -9.37
N THR A 173 4.47 -8.67 -8.32
CA THR A 173 4.55 -8.05 -7.01
C THR A 173 5.76 -8.58 -6.25
N PRO A 174 6.72 -7.72 -5.88
CA PRO A 174 7.69 -8.10 -4.86
C PRO A 174 7.00 -8.24 -3.49
N GLY A 175 7.43 -9.24 -2.72
CA GLY A 175 7.04 -9.41 -1.31
C GLY A 175 5.98 -10.47 -1.02
N LEU A 176 5.43 -11.15 -2.03
CA LEU A 176 4.54 -12.30 -1.79
C LEU A 176 5.34 -13.54 -1.33
N ASP A 177 6.55 -13.68 -1.84
CA ASP A 177 7.58 -14.62 -1.38
C ASP A 177 7.95 -14.38 0.09
N GLN A 178 8.04 -13.11 0.49
CA GLN A 178 8.28 -12.68 1.87
C GLN A 178 7.06 -12.95 2.79
N ALA A 179 5.90 -13.25 2.23
CA ALA A 179 4.70 -13.70 2.94
C ALA A 179 4.49 -15.24 2.83
N GLY A 180 5.45 -15.97 2.24
CA GLY A 180 5.40 -17.43 2.15
C GLY A 180 4.55 -17.98 1.01
N GLY A 181 4.20 -17.17 0.00
CA GLY A 181 3.52 -17.60 -1.24
C GLY A 181 4.42 -17.53 -2.48
N ILE A 182 3.97 -18.10 -3.59
CA ILE A 182 4.65 -18.01 -4.90
C ILE A 182 3.71 -17.32 -5.89
N ASN A 183 4.11 -16.17 -6.43
CA ASN A 183 3.30 -15.46 -7.42
C ASN A 183 3.36 -16.18 -8.78
N ILE A 184 2.23 -16.64 -9.31
CA ILE A 184 2.20 -17.33 -10.60
C ILE A 184 2.65 -16.44 -11.78
N ALA A 185 2.62 -15.13 -11.61
CA ALA A 185 3.05 -14.15 -12.60
C ALA A 185 4.52 -13.69 -12.44
N GLU A 186 5.28 -14.24 -11.48
CA GLU A 186 6.63 -13.74 -11.14
C GLU A 186 7.60 -13.73 -12.33
N ASN A 187 7.47 -14.69 -13.24
CA ASN A 187 8.35 -14.83 -14.42
C ASN A 187 7.82 -14.11 -15.68
N GLN A 188 6.79 -13.28 -15.56
CA GLN A 188 6.28 -12.50 -16.69
C GLN A 188 7.27 -11.38 -17.06
N THR A 189 7.39 -11.09 -18.35
CA THR A 189 8.34 -10.09 -18.87
C THR A 189 7.84 -8.66 -18.75
N ILE A 190 6.55 -8.47 -18.48
CA ILE A 190 5.88 -7.18 -18.29
C ILE A 190 5.52 -7.08 -16.81
N TYR A 191 5.77 -5.91 -16.21
CA TYR A 191 5.49 -5.67 -14.79
C TYR A 191 4.02 -5.86 -14.41
N ALA A 192 3.08 -5.37 -15.23
CA ALA A 192 1.65 -5.51 -14.99
C ALA A 192 0.97 -6.18 -16.19
N PRO A 193 1.08 -7.53 -16.30
CA PRO A 193 0.49 -8.26 -17.41
C PRO A 193 -1.00 -8.54 -17.18
N HIS A 194 -1.72 -8.76 -18.27
CA HIS A 194 -3.04 -9.38 -18.22
C HIS A 194 -2.87 -10.88 -18.49
N LEU A 195 -3.18 -11.72 -17.51
CA LEU A 195 -3.07 -13.17 -17.65
C LEU A 195 -4.22 -13.70 -18.51
N SER A 196 -4.00 -14.80 -19.23
CA SER A 196 -5.09 -15.53 -19.88
C SER A 196 -5.67 -16.57 -18.91
N ALA A 197 -6.93 -16.93 -19.06
CA ALA A 197 -7.55 -17.96 -18.24
C ALA A 197 -6.85 -19.32 -18.42
N GLU A 198 -6.38 -19.64 -19.63
CA GLU A 198 -5.61 -20.86 -19.90
C GLU A 198 -4.30 -20.89 -19.11
N PHE A 199 -3.60 -19.76 -19.02
CA PHE A 199 -2.40 -19.65 -18.21
C PHE A 199 -2.71 -19.87 -16.72
N VAL A 200 -3.79 -19.29 -16.21
CA VAL A 200 -4.22 -19.48 -14.81
C VAL A 200 -4.55 -20.95 -14.54
N VAL A 201 -5.26 -21.62 -15.45
CA VAL A 201 -5.55 -23.06 -15.36
C VAL A 201 -4.28 -23.91 -15.41
N GLU A 202 -3.33 -23.57 -16.28
CA GLU A 202 -2.04 -24.26 -16.37
C GLU A 202 -1.22 -24.11 -15.09
N GLN A 203 -1.20 -22.91 -14.49
CA GLN A 203 -0.49 -22.66 -13.24
C GLN A 203 -1.18 -23.30 -12.04
N ASN A 204 -2.50 -23.46 -12.08
CA ASN A 204 -3.36 -24.02 -11.04
C ASN A 204 -3.07 -23.43 -9.65
N PRO A 205 -3.36 -22.13 -9.42
CA PRO A 205 -3.10 -21.49 -8.14
C PRO A 205 -3.92 -22.10 -7.00
N ASP A 206 -3.33 -22.20 -5.82
CA ASP A 206 -3.96 -22.65 -4.57
C ASP A 206 -4.71 -21.53 -3.85
N VAL A 207 -4.34 -20.28 -4.14
CA VAL A 207 -4.93 -19.06 -3.59
C VAL A 207 -5.12 -18.01 -4.68
N ILE A 208 -6.24 -17.29 -4.65
CA ILE A 208 -6.43 -16.04 -5.42
C ILE A 208 -6.55 -14.88 -4.43
N ILE A 209 -5.81 -13.80 -4.65
CA ILE A 209 -5.87 -12.58 -3.84
C ILE A 209 -6.16 -11.39 -4.75
N ARG A 210 -7.22 -10.64 -4.45
CA ARG A 210 -7.69 -9.49 -5.22
C ARG A 210 -7.53 -8.19 -4.42
N ALA A 211 -6.81 -7.23 -4.99
CA ALA A 211 -6.61 -5.91 -4.40
C ALA A 211 -7.66 -4.92 -4.93
N ILE A 212 -8.38 -4.22 -4.06
CA ILE A 212 -9.37 -3.22 -4.47
C ILE A 212 -9.00 -1.84 -3.91
N MET A 213 -9.63 -0.80 -4.44
CA MET A 213 -9.62 0.52 -3.83
C MET A 213 -11.06 0.85 -3.45
N SER A 214 -11.46 0.51 -2.23
CA SER A 214 -12.83 0.77 -1.78
C SER A 214 -12.92 2.19 -1.22
N ASN A 215 -13.86 2.98 -1.74
CA ASN A 215 -14.07 4.34 -1.26
C ASN A 215 -14.83 4.38 0.08
N ALA A 216 -15.60 3.33 0.39
CA ALA A 216 -16.48 3.27 1.55
C ALA A 216 -16.14 2.12 2.52
N HIS A 217 -15.21 1.23 2.13
CA HIS A 217 -14.86 0.04 2.90
C HIS A 217 -16.11 -0.79 3.29
N ASP A 218 -17.10 -0.85 2.39
CA ASP A 218 -18.34 -1.60 2.56
C ASP A 218 -18.09 -3.08 2.28
N GLU A 219 -18.45 -3.95 3.22
CA GLU A 219 -18.32 -5.40 3.11
C GLU A 219 -19.02 -5.96 1.86
N ALA A 220 -20.12 -5.33 1.43
CA ALA A 220 -20.87 -5.76 0.26
C ALA A 220 -20.02 -5.76 -1.02
N ASP A 221 -19.13 -4.78 -1.18
CA ASP A 221 -18.24 -4.67 -2.34
C ASP A 221 -17.25 -5.85 -2.38
N PHE A 222 -16.71 -6.24 -1.23
CA PHE A 222 -15.77 -7.37 -1.11
C PHE A 222 -16.48 -8.69 -1.43
N ILE A 223 -17.69 -8.87 -0.90
CA ILE A 223 -18.51 -10.06 -1.15
C ILE A 223 -18.84 -10.18 -2.65
N GLU A 224 -19.25 -9.09 -3.28
CA GLU A 224 -19.59 -9.07 -4.71
C GLU A 224 -18.39 -9.50 -5.56
N ILE A 225 -17.21 -8.92 -5.31
CA ILE A 225 -16.01 -9.20 -6.09
C ILE A 225 -15.53 -10.65 -5.87
N ARG A 226 -15.59 -11.16 -4.64
CA ARG A 226 -15.28 -12.57 -4.37
C ARG A 226 -16.21 -13.52 -5.12
N ASN A 227 -17.52 -13.24 -5.06
CA ASN A 227 -18.52 -14.05 -5.74
C ASN A 227 -18.34 -14.02 -7.26
N GLU A 228 -17.94 -12.87 -7.83
CA GLU A 228 -17.58 -12.77 -9.24
C GLU A 228 -16.44 -13.75 -9.57
N ILE A 229 -15.33 -13.72 -8.84
CA ILE A 229 -14.18 -14.62 -9.05
C ILE A 229 -14.60 -16.09 -8.96
N LEU A 230 -15.37 -16.46 -7.93
CA LEU A 230 -15.85 -17.83 -7.73
C LEU A 230 -16.81 -18.30 -8.84
N SER A 231 -17.48 -17.37 -9.52
CA SER A 231 -18.43 -17.68 -10.61
C SER A 231 -17.77 -17.86 -11.98
N ARG A 232 -16.46 -17.57 -12.12
CA ARG A 232 -15.72 -17.64 -13.39
C ARG A 232 -15.60 -19.08 -13.87
N THR A 233 -16.36 -19.41 -14.92
CA THR A 233 -16.44 -20.78 -15.46
C THR A 233 -15.10 -21.30 -16.00
N GLU A 234 -14.27 -20.40 -16.51
CA GLU A 234 -12.99 -20.66 -17.19
C GLU A 234 -11.93 -21.17 -16.22
N ILE A 235 -12.00 -20.77 -14.95
CA ILE A 235 -11.08 -21.19 -13.88
C ILE A 235 -11.77 -22.03 -12.81
N SER A 236 -13.00 -22.48 -13.03
CA SER A 236 -13.77 -23.28 -12.06
C SER A 236 -13.08 -24.57 -11.60
N GLY A 237 -12.10 -25.06 -12.38
CA GLY A 237 -11.30 -26.24 -12.06
C GLY A 237 -9.99 -25.98 -11.30
N VAL A 238 -9.63 -24.72 -10.98
CA VAL A 238 -8.39 -24.43 -10.26
C VAL A 238 -8.56 -24.62 -8.75
N ASN A 239 -7.48 -24.99 -8.07
CA ASN A 239 -7.47 -25.29 -6.63
C ASN A 239 -8.08 -24.16 -5.80
N ALA A 240 -7.71 -22.90 -6.07
CA ALA A 240 -8.20 -21.74 -5.35
C ALA A 240 -9.73 -21.61 -5.39
N VAL A 241 -10.36 -21.86 -6.54
CA VAL A 241 -11.83 -21.76 -6.70
C VAL A 241 -12.52 -22.96 -6.09
N ILE A 242 -11.98 -24.18 -6.29
CA ILE A 242 -12.54 -25.41 -5.72
C ILE A 242 -12.57 -25.37 -4.19
N ASN A 243 -11.51 -24.85 -3.58
CA ASN A 243 -11.36 -24.75 -2.13
C ASN A 243 -11.90 -23.42 -1.56
N GLU A 244 -12.42 -22.54 -2.41
CA GLU A 244 -12.86 -21.19 -2.08
C GLU A 244 -11.79 -20.32 -1.36
N ASN A 245 -10.51 -20.55 -1.66
CA ASN A 245 -9.38 -19.74 -1.20
C ASN A 245 -9.24 -18.47 -2.06
N VAL A 246 -10.27 -17.61 -2.02
CA VAL A 246 -10.35 -16.37 -2.80
C VAL A 246 -10.51 -15.20 -1.84
N TYR A 247 -9.44 -14.43 -1.66
CA TYR A 247 -9.36 -13.36 -0.68
C TYR A 247 -9.37 -11.99 -1.35
N ILE A 248 -10.06 -11.03 -0.74
CA ILE A 248 -10.13 -9.65 -1.21
C ILE A 248 -9.49 -8.75 -0.15
N TYR A 249 -8.69 -7.77 -0.56
CA TYR A 249 -8.15 -6.77 0.36
C TYR A 249 -8.16 -5.37 -0.24
N ASP A 250 -8.28 -4.36 0.60
CA ASP A 250 -8.17 -2.96 0.19
C ASP A 250 -6.71 -2.52 0.15
N PHE A 251 -6.31 -1.84 -0.92
CA PHE A 251 -4.95 -1.32 -1.06
C PHE A 251 -4.55 -0.36 0.08
N ALA A 252 -5.53 0.25 0.78
CA ALA A 252 -5.30 1.06 1.97
C ALA A 252 -4.50 0.33 3.08
N ILE A 253 -4.59 -1.00 3.19
CA ILE A 253 -3.79 -1.78 4.16
C ILE A 253 -2.46 -2.28 3.58
N ARG A 254 -2.10 -1.87 2.36
CA ARG A 254 -0.76 -2.09 1.76
C ARG A 254 0.03 -0.78 1.63
N GLY A 255 -0.60 0.37 1.78
CA GLY A 255 0.04 1.69 1.76
C GLY A 255 0.29 2.27 3.16
N GLY A 256 1.03 3.38 3.19
CA GLY A 256 1.20 4.20 4.39
C GLY A 256 1.72 3.43 5.60
N VAL A 257 1.24 3.81 6.79
CA VAL A 257 1.58 3.17 8.06
C VAL A 257 0.93 1.78 8.24
N ARG A 258 0.07 1.36 7.32
CA ARG A 258 -0.68 0.10 7.44
C ARG A 258 -0.10 -1.02 6.60
N CYS A 259 1.00 -0.80 5.87
CA CYS A 259 1.61 -1.80 4.99
C CYS A 259 1.86 -3.17 5.67
N VAL A 260 2.17 -3.18 6.97
CA VAL A 260 2.35 -4.41 7.77
C VAL A 260 1.06 -5.23 7.91
N VAL A 261 -0.10 -4.59 7.95
CA VAL A 261 -1.41 -5.26 8.04
C VAL A 261 -1.65 -6.10 6.80
N GLY A 262 -1.47 -5.53 5.61
CA GLY A 262 -1.59 -6.25 4.35
C GLY A 262 -0.57 -7.38 4.23
N HIS A 263 0.66 -7.17 4.73
CA HIS A 263 1.67 -8.22 4.78
C HIS A 263 1.26 -9.39 5.68
N LEU A 264 0.67 -9.13 6.85
CA LEU A 264 0.14 -10.16 7.75
C LEU A 264 -1.06 -10.90 7.16
N TYR A 265 -1.97 -10.21 6.44
CA TYR A 265 -3.05 -10.88 5.72
C TYR A 265 -2.50 -11.83 4.66
N TRP A 266 -1.54 -11.39 3.86
CA TRP A 266 -0.90 -12.25 2.86
C TRP A 266 -0.23 -13.46 3.52
N ALA A 267 0.51 -13.25 4.61
CA ALA A 267 1.15 -14.33 5.34
C ALA A 267 0.12 -15.34 5.87
N LYS A 268 -0.99 -14.85 6.43
CA LYS A 268 -2.07 -15.69 6.95
C LYS A 268 -2.83 -16.45 5.86
N TRP A 269 -3.04 -15.85 4.69
CA TRP A 269 -3.73 -16.53 3.58
C TRP A 269 -2.84 -17.53 2.85
N CYS A 270 -1.53 -17.25 2.76
CA CYS A 270 -0.56 -18.20 2.21
C CYS A 270 -0.25 -19.34 3.19
N GLN A 271 -0.20 -19.06 4.49
CA GLN A 271 0.27 -19.99 5.52
C GLN A 271 -0.66 -20.00 6.76
N PRO A 272 -1.93 -20.40 6.61
CA PRO A 272 -2.94 -20.23 7.67
C PRO A 272 -2.62 -20.94 8.98
N GLU A 273 -1.94 -22.08 8.92
CA GLU A 273 -1.51 -22.83 10.13
C GLU A 273 -0.39 -22.10 10.88
N LEU A 274 0.58 -21.51 10.17
CA LEU A 274 1.70 -20.78 10.78
C LEU A 274 1.27 -19.45 11.39
N PHE A 275 0.15 -18.88 10.95
CA PHE A 275 -0.37 -17.59 11.40
C PHE A 275 -1.77 -17.68 12.01
N ALA A 276 -2.14 -18.84 12.56
CA ALA A 276 -3.43 -19.07 13.18
C ALA A 276 -3.69 -18.13 14.37
N ASP A 277 -2.65 -17.78 15.12
CA ASP A 277 -2.63 -16.89 16.28
C ASP A 277 -2.61 -15.40 15.96
N ILE A 278 -2.29 -15.02 14.73
CA ILE A 278 -2.25 -13.61 14.31
C ILE A 278 -3.63 -13.17 13.83
N ASP A 279 -4.13 -12.05 14.35
CA ASP A 279 -5.33 -11.37 13.86
C ASP A 279 -4.94 -10.05 13.18
N PRO A 280 -4.79 -10.01 11.84
CA PRO A 280 -4.40 -8.78 11.15
C PRO A 280 -5.43 -7.64 11.31
N ALA A 281 -6.71 -7.95 11.57
CA ALA A 281 -7.72 -6.91 11.83
C ALA A 281 -7.48 -6.24 13.19
N ALA A 282 -7.09 -7.00 14.20
CA ALA A 282 -6.69 -6.45 15.50
C ALA A 282 -5.41 -5.60 15.38
N VAL A 283 -4.42 -6.04 14.60
CA VAL A 283 -3.21 -5.24 14.33
C VAL A 283 -3.56 -3.93 13.61
N ASN A 284 -4.50 -3.95 12.66
CA ASN A 284 -4.98 -2.73 12.00
C ASN A 284 -5.63 -1.76 12.99
N ALA A 285 -6.48 -2.26 13.90
CA ALA A 285 -7.08 -1.44 14.95
C ALA A 285 -6.03 -0.83 15.89
N GLU A 286 -5.01 -1.61 16.25
CA GLU A 286 -3.88 -1.13 17.07
C GLU A 286 -3.11 0.00 16.38
N ILE A 287 -2.75 -0.15 15.11
CA ILE A 287 -2.08 0.91 14.32
C ILE A 287 -2.95 2.17 14.25
N ASN A 288 -4.24 2.02 13.97
CA ASN A 288 -5.15 3.16 13.85
C ASN A 288 -5.24 3.91 15.20
N GLN A 289 -5.32 3.19 16.31
CA GLN A 289 -5.35 3.79 17.64
C GLN A 289 -4.01 4.46 18.01
N MET A 290 -2.88 3.85 17.65
CA MET A 290 -1.54 4.40 17.92
C MET A 290 -1.28 5.69 17.15
N PHE A 291 -1.57 5.71 15.85
CA PHE A 291 -1.10 6.77 14.95
C PHE A 291 -2.18 7.75 14.52
N PHE A 292 -3.46 7.38 14.59
CA PHE A 292 -4.57 8.28 14.28
C PHE A 292 -5.45 8.59 15.50
N GLY A 293 -5.21 7.92 16.64
CA GLY A 293 -5.98 8.15 17.85
C GLY A 293 -7.45 7.72 17.76
N THR A 294 -7.84 7.01 16.70
CA THR A 294 -9.22 6.60 16.43
C THR A 294 -9.24 5.26 15.71
N ASP A 295 -10.30 4.48 15.92
CA ASP A 295 -10.63 3.39 15.02
C ASP A 295 -11.09 3.95 13.67
N ILE A 296 -10.71 3.26 12.60
CA ILE A 296 -11.22 3.52 11.25
C ILE A 296 -12.25 2.43 10.94
N PRO A 297 -13.55 2.78 10.84
CA PRO A 297 -14.59 1.80 10.57
C PRO A 297 -14.51 1.27 9.14
N GLY A 298 -14.97 0.05 8.93
CA GLY A 298 -15.07 -0.59 7.62
C GLY A 298 -14.35 -1.93 7.54
N VAL A 299 -14.51 -2.57 6.39
CA VAL A 299 -13.83 -3.82 6.04
C VAL A 299 -12.65 -3.49 5.14
N PHE A 300 -11.47 -4.01 5.50
CA PHE A 300 -10.24 -3.83 4.72
C PHE A 300 -9.73 -5.13 4.10
N ALA A 301 -10.30 -6.26 4.51
CA ALA A 301 -9.98 -7.58 3.98
C ALA A 301 -11.18 -8.51 4.18
N TYR A 302 -11.40 -9.41 3.23
CA TYR A 302 -12.52 -10.34 3.22
C TYR A 302 -12.08 -11.73 2.73
N PRO A 303 -12.51 -12.81 3.42
CA PRO A 303 -12.27 -14.18 2.99
C PRO A 303 -13.19 -14.66 1.90
#